data_AF-A0A933D4Q6-F1
#
_entry.id   AF-A0A933D4Q6-F1
#
_cell.length_a   1.000
_cell.length_b   1.000
_cell.length_c   1.000
_cell.angle_alpha   90.00
_cell.angle_beta   90.00
_cell.angle_gamma   90.00
#
_symmetry.space_group_name_H-M   'P 1'
#
loop_
_entity.id
_entity.type
_entity.pdbx_description
1 polymer ?
#
loop_
_entity_poly.entity_id
_entity_poly.type
_entity_poly.pdbx_seq_one_letter_code
_entity_poly.pdbx_strand_id
1 'polypeptide(L)'
;MLEGVRFARLPGNYLICQRGTPVMMIENYGTRLWTIGETNAEDLREGIRTFTSMLRLPGRMRPFKTITVEQCDGIRPTLSPLEPVLRSLGFHKDRNQTMEYDGY
;
A
#
# COMPACT_ATOMS: atom_id res chain seq x y z
N MET A 1 13.31 16.69 7.50
CA MET A 1 14.39 15.73 7.81
C MET A 1 13.73 14.59 8.60
N LEU A 2 13.49 13.44 7.96
CA LEU A 2 12.88 12.29 8.64
C LEU A 2 13.99 11.56 9.42
N GLU A 3 14.18 11.89 10.70
CA GLU A 3 15.00 11.05 11.57
C GLU A 3 14.30 9.71 11.82
N GLY A 4 14.93 8.63 11.36
CA GLY A 4 14.80 7.29 11.93
C GLY A 4 13.44 6.61 11.78
N VAL A 5 12.86 6.54 10.57
CA VAL A 5 11.78 5.58 10.31
C VAL A 5 12.35 4.16 10.49
N ARG A 6 11.99 3.50 11.60
CA ARG A 6 12.38 2.12 11.88
C ARG A 6 11.35 1.18 11.26
N PHE A 7 11.82 0.33 10.36
CA PHE A 7 11.01 -0.67 9.68
C PHE A 7 11.50 -2.07 10.01
N ALA A 8 10.62 -2.90 10.57
CA ALA A 8 10.92 -4.31 10.81
C ALA A 8 10.64 -5.12 9.54
N ARG A 9 11.65 -5.87 9.06
CA ARG A 9 11.49 -6.81 7.94
C ARG A 9 10.83 -8.11 8.40
N LEU A 10 9.54 -8.01 8.68
CA LEU A 10 8.67 -9.14 9.02
C LEU A 10 7.92 -9.63 7.77
N PRO A 11 7.47 -10.89 7.75
CA PRO A 11 6.51 -11.33 6.74
C PRO A 11 5.31 -10.39 6.68
N GLY A 12 4.90 -10.02 5.46
CA GLY A 12 3.80 -9.09 5.24
C GLY A 12 4.17 -7.60 5.29
N ASN A 13 5.42 -7.29 5.64
CA ASN A 13 5.94 -5.93 5.57
C ASN A 13 6.77 -5.75 4.29
N TYR A 14 6.44 -4.72 3.50
CA TYR A 14 7.11 -4.42 2.23
C TYR A 14 7.63 -2.98 2.22
N LEU A 15 8.81 -2.80 1.65
CA LEU A 15 9.36 -1.47 1.35
C LEU A 15 9.36 -1.31 -0.16
N ILE A 16 8.63 -0.31 -0.66
CA ILE A 16 8.64 0.06 -2.07
C ILE A 16 9.73 1.10 -2.26
N CYS A 17 10.64 0.78 -3.17
CA CYS A 17 11.72 1.66 -3.59
C CYS A 17 11.56 2.02 -5.05
N GLN A 18 11.82 3.28 -5.38
CA GLN A 18 11.94 3.75 -6.74
C GLN A 18 13.37 4.21 -6.98
N ARG A 19 14.05 3.58 -7.95
CA ARG A 19 15.46 3.87 -8.28
C ARG A 19 16.39 3.86 -7.05
N GLY A 20 16.11 2.97 -6.10
CA GLY A 20 16.88 2.83 -4.86
C GLY A 20 16.44 3.74 -3.71
N THR A 21 15.52 4.68 -3.95
CA THR A 21 14.96 5.56 -2.91
C THR A 21 13.67 4.97 -2.35
N PRO A 22 13.53 4.79 -1.03
CA PRO A 22 12.26 4.37 -0.42
C PRO A 22 11.19 5.44 -0.60
N VAL A 23 10.02 5.04 -1.09
CA VAL A 23 8.88 5.95 -1.36
C VAL A 23 7.62 5.56 -0.56
N MET A 24 7.49 4.29 -0.20
CA MET A 24 6.35 3.80 0.58
C MET A 24 6.74 2.58 1.40
N MET A 25 6.19 2.50 2.60
CA MET A 25 6.20 1.32 3.44
C MET A 25 4.79 0.75 3.55
N ILE A 26 4.69 -0.57 3.44
CA ILE A 26 3.46 -1.33 3.55
C ILE A 26 3.61 -2.28 4.73
N GLU A 27 2.67 -2.25 5.66
CA GLU A 27 2.66 -3.14 6.82
C GLU A 27 1.48 -4.10 6.77
N ASN A 28 1.67 -5.28 7.37
CA ASN A 28 0.62 -6.27 7.58
C ASN A 28 -0.16 -6.62 6.29
N TYR A 29 0.56 -6.91 5.20
CA TYR A 29 -0.02 -7.29 3.92
C TYR A 29 -0.94 -6.23 3.28
N GLY A 30 -0.71 -4.95 3.57
CA GLY A 30 -1.46 -3.84 2.97
C GLY A 30 -2.44 -3.16 3.91
N THR A 31 -2.60 -3.62 5.15
CA THR A 31 -3.47 -2.98 6.13
C THR A 31 -3.08 -1.53 6.41
N ARG A 32 -1.78 -1.22 6.41
CA ARG A 32 -1.29 0.14 6.64
C ARG A 32 -0.31 0.54 5.55
N LEU A 33 -0.54 1.71 4.98
CA LEU A 33 0.32 2.35 3.99
C LEU A 33 0.95 3.60 4.62
N TRP A 34 2.25 3.75 4.42
CA TRP A 34 3.02 4.89 4.92
C TRP A 34 3.81 5.49 3.77
N THR A 35 3.52 6.74 3.44
CA THR A 35 4.31 7.51 2.47
C THR A 35 5.64 7.93 3.10
N ILE A 36 6.71 7.86 2.33
CA ILE A 36 8.06 8.22 2.79
C ILE A 36 8.54 9.42 1.99
N GLY A 37 8.88 10.50 2.71
CA GLY A 37 9.44 11.72 2.14
C GLY A 37 8.51 12.44 1.16
N GLU A 38 9.09 13.32 0.35
CA GLU A 38 8.38 14.00 -0.73
C GLU A 38 8.33 13.07 -1.94
N THR A 39 7.22 12.32 -2.08
CA THR A 39 6.95 11.43 -3.21
C THR A 39 5.75 11.97 -3.99
N ASN A 40 5.80 11.89 -5.33
CA ASN A 40 4.68 12.32 -6.18
C ASN A 40 3.62 11.20 -6.33
N ALA A 41 2.42 11.57 -6.80
CA ALA A 41 1.31 10.64 -6.93
C ALA A 41 1.55 9.48 -7.93
N GLU A 42 2.39 9.69 -8.94
CA GLU A 42 2.71 8.66 -9.94
C GLU A 42 3.54 7.54 -9.31
N ASP A 43 4.55 7.90 -8.53
CA ASP A 43 5.45 6.97 -7.87
C ASP A 43 4.70 6.12 -6.83
N LEU A 44 3.77 6.74 -6.09
CA LEU A 44 2.87 6.04 -5.17
C LEU A 44 1.96 5.08 -5.91
N ARG A 45 1.38 5.51 -7.05
CA ARG A 45 0.51 4.66 -7.87
C ARG A 45 1.25 3.44 -8.39
N GLU A 46 2.44 3.64 -8.95
CA GLU A 46 3.28 2.56 -9.47
C GLU A 46 3.73 1.60 -8.37
N GLY A 47 4.05 2.13 -7.19
CA GLY A 47 4.35 1.34 -6.00
C GLY A 47 3.19 0.44 -5.58
N ILE A 48 2.00 1.02 -5.39
CA ILE A 48 0.80 0.27 -4.99
C ILE A 48 0.42 -0.74 -6.08
N ARG A 49 0.51 -0.37 -7.37
CA ARG A 49 0.25 -1.27 -8.50
C ARG A 49 1.19 -2.47 -8.50
N THR A 50 2.47 -2.25 -8.19
CA THR A 50 3.44 -3.34 -8.04
C THR A 50 3.05 -4.26 -6.90
N PHE A 51 2.68 -3.69 -5.75
CA PHE A 51 2.21 -4.47 -4.60
C PHE A 51 0.96 -5.31 -4.93
N THR A 52 -0.05 -4.71 -5.56
CA THR A 52 -1.30 -5.41 -5.91
C THR A 52 -1.10 -6.50 -6.95
N SER A 53 -0.07 -6.39 -7.80
CA SER A 53 0.28 -7.43 -8.77
C SER A 53 0.61 -8.78 -8.09
N MET A 54 1.00 -8.78 -6.81
CA MET A 54 1.27 -10.02 -6.06
C MET A 54 0.02 -10.89 -5.87
N LEU A 55 -1.19 -10.32 -5.97
CA LEU A 55 -2.44 -11.09 -6.00
C LEU A 55 -2.56 -11.97 -7.23
N ARG A 56 -1.86 -11.62 -8.32
CA ARG A 56 -1.88 -12.39 -9.57
C ARG A 56 -0.89 -13.55 -9.57
N LEU A 57 -0.06 -13.67 -8.52
CA LEU A 57 0.85 -14.80 -8.39
C LEU A 57 0.06 -16.12 -8.24
N PRO A 58 0.64 -17.25 -8.68
CA PRO A 58 0.06 -18.58 -8.45
C PRO A 58 -0.20 -18.80 -6.96
N GLY A 59 -1.28 -19.52 -6.61
CA GLY A 59 -1.76 -19.64 -5.23
C GLY A 59 -0.69 -20.06 -4.20
N ARG A 60 0.26 -20.92 -4.58
CA ARG A 60 1.38 -21.35 -3.72
C ARG A 60 2.42 -20.26 -3.41
N MET A 61 2.47 -19.20 -4.22
CA MET A 61 3.38 -18.06 -4.09
C MET A 61 2.65 -16.78 -3.64
N ARG A 62 1.32 -16.81 -3.64
CA ARG A 62 0.49 -15.64 -3.37
C ARG A 62 0.50 -15.34 -1.87
N PRO A 63 1.00 -14.17 -1.43
CA PRO A 63 1.14 -13.85 -0.02
C PRO A 63 -0.20 -13.54 0.68
N PHE A 64 -1.23 -13.13 -0.05
CA PHE A 64 -2.55 -12.75 0.47
C PHE A 64 -3.62 -12.96 -0.60
N LYS A 65 -4.90 -13.08 -0.21
CA LYS A 65 -6.02 -13.28 -1.16
C LYS A 65 -6.73 -12.00 -1.57
N THR A 66 -6.72 -11.02 -0.68
CA THR A 66 -7.24 -9.67 -0.87
C THR A 66 -6.30 -8.70 -0.17
N ILE A 67 -6.41 -7.41 -0.48
CA ILE A 67 -5.77 -6.33 0.24
C ILE A 67 -6.87 -5.46 0.84
N THR A 68 -6.85 -5.28 2.16
CA THR A 68 -7.73 -4.33 2.86
C THR A 68 -6.86 -3.26 3.47
N VAL A 69 -7.00 -2.02 3.04
CA VAL A 69 -6.31 -0.85 3.58
C VAL A 69 -7.17 -0.23 4.66
N GLU A 70 -6.68 -0.18 5.88
CA GLU A 70 -7.36 0.44 7.02
C GLU A 70 -6.78 1.82 7.35
N GLN A 71 -5.48 2.02 7.06
CA GLN A 71 -4.77 3.26 7.37
C GLN A 71 -3.82 3.66 6.24
N CYS A 72 -3.79 4.95 5.95
CA CYS A 72 -2.81 5.64 5.13
C CYS A 72 -2.24 6.78 5.97
N ASP A 73 -0.94 6.75 6.29
CA ASP A 73 -0.27 7.78 7.11
C ASP A 73 -0.99 8.06 8.45
N GLY A 74 -1.48 6.99 9.09
CA GLY A 74 -2.19 7.05 10.37
C GLY A 74 -3.65 7.51 10.29
N ILE A 75 -4.17 7.85 9.10
CA ILE A 75 -5.57 8.27 8.89
C ILE A 75 -6.34 7.26 8.03
N ARG A 76 -7.68 7.33 8.08
CA ARG A 76 -8.54 6.45 7.28
C ARG A 76 -8.29 6.68 5.79
N PRO A 77 -8.28 5.62 4.96
CA PRO A 77 -7.97 5.74 3.54
C PRO A 77 -8.97 6.65 2.82
N THR A 78 -10.23 6.67 3.22
CA THR A 78 -11.26 7.55 2.62
C THR A 78 -11.07 9.04 2.91
N LEU A 79 -10.22 9.39 3.87
CA LEU A 79 -9.87 10.77 4.23
C LEU A 79 -8.43 11.11 3.82
N SER A 80 -7.71 10.16 3.23
CA SER A 80 -6.30 10.29 2.91
C SER A 80 -6.10 10.91 1.54
N PRO A 81 -5.01 11.69 1.33
CA PRO A 81 -4.56 12.06 -0.01
C PRO A 81 -4.29 10.86 -0.93
N LEU A 82 -4.06 9.66 -0.38
CA LEU A 82 -3.91 8.43 -1.15
C LEU A 82 -5.23 7.88 -1.71
N GLU A 83 -6.39 8.36 -1.25
CA GLU A 83 -7.69 7.87 -1.67
C GLU A 83 -7.86 7.81 -3.19
N PRO A 84 -7.61 8.91 -3.95
CA PRO A 84 -7.84 8.89 -5.39
C PRO A 84 -6.91 7.93 -6.11
N VAL A 85 -5.69 7.75 -5.59
CA VAL A 85 -4.72 6.78 -6.11
C VAL A 85 -5.25 5.36 -5.92
N LEU A 86 -5.71 5.02 -4.71
CA LEU A 86 -6.29 3.71 -4.41
C LEU A 86 -7.52 3.43 -5.30
N ARG A 87 -8.46 4.37 -5.43
CA ARG A 87 -9.62 4.20 -6.32
C ARG A 87 -9.21 4.00 -7.78
N SER A 88 -8.23 4.78 -8.26
CA SER A 88 -7.74 4.65 -9.65
C SER A 88 -7.13 3.27 -9.95
N LEU A 89 -6.69 2.56 -8.92
CA LEU A 89 -6.14 1.20 -9.00
C LEU A 89 -7.19 0.10 -8.80
N GLY A 90 -8.47 0.47 -8.66
CA GLY A 90 -9.58 -0.47 -8.50
C GLY A 90 -9.93 -0.80 -7.04
N PHE A 91 -9.32 -0.13 -6.05
CA PHE A 91 -9.77 -0.30 -4.67
C PHE A 91 -11.16 0.32 -4.51
N HIS A 92 -12.04 -0.37 -3.78
CA HIS A 92 -13.38 0.10 -3.49
C HIS A 92 -13.57 0.27 -1.97
N LYS A 93 -14.45 1.20 -1.59
CA LYS A 93 -14.76 1.46 -0.19
C LYS A 93 -15.67 0.35 0.35
N ASP A 94 -15.38 -0.11 1.56
CA ASP A 94 -16.29 -0.97 2.32
C ASP A 94 -17.14 -0.18 3.34
N ARG A 95 -18.00 -0.90 4.09
CA ARG A 95 -18.87 -0.29 5.11
C ARG A 95 -18.10 0.28 6.32
N ASN A 96 -16.87 -0.16 6.55
CA ASN A 96 -16.03 0.24 7.68
C ASN A 96 -15.11 1.44 7.38
N GLN A 97 -15.29 2.09 6.23
CA GLN A 97 -14.41 3.17 5.75
C GLN A 97 -12.97 2.70 5.47
N THR A 98 -12.79 1.41 5.23
CA THR A 98 -11.57 0.82 4.67
C THR A 98 -11.66 0.83 3.14
N MET A 99 -10.56 0.48 2.48
CA MET A 99 -10.54 0.28 1.03
C MET A 99 -10.01 -1.11 0.68
N GLU A 100 -10.76 -1.87 -0.10
CA GLU A 100 -10.46 -3.26 -0.45
C GLU A 100 -10.12 -3.43 -1.93
N TYR A 101 -9.21 -4.36 -2.22
CA TYR A 101 -8.84 -4.80 -3.55
C TYR A 101 -8.68 -6.32 -3.58
N ASP A 102 -9.41 -6.98 -4.48
CA ASP A 102 -9.49 -8.44 -4.61
C ASP A 102 -8.89 -8.98 -5.93
N GLY A 103 -8.46 -8.08 -6.82
CA GLY A 103 -7.74 -8.43 -8.04
C GLY A 103 -8.60 -8.70 -9.27
N TYR A 104 -9.91 -8.40 -9.21
CA TYR A 104 -10.87 -8.56 -10.32
C TYR A 104 -11.20 -7.23 -11.02
#